data_AF-A0A174DWE6-F1
#
_entry.id   AF-A0A174DWE6-F1
#
_cell.length_a   1.000
_cell.length_b   1.000
_cell.length_c   1.000
_cell.angle_alpha   90.00
_cell.angle_beta   90.00
_cell.angle_gamma   90.00
#
_symmetry.space_group_name_H-M   'P 1'
#
loop_
_entity.id
_entity.type
_entity.pdbx_description
1 polymer ?
#
loop_
_entity_poly.entity_id
_entity_poly.type
_entity_poly.pdbx_seq_one_letter_code
_entity_poly.pdbx_strand_id
1 'polypeptide(L)'
;MKNVFYIVTVIFLTVIGLTVNAKPRCQGFNNYDNKVTIVFTDNQAKDKYTVSDVKLIPSSWSEKEYPATSVEITVKKGVATVTLTFPHVTQFSNPQVTLRINGKKSKFKVCQ
;
A
#
# COMPACT_ATOMS: atom_id res chain seq x y z
N MET A 1 -0.78 19.70 -48.77
CA MET A 1 -1.59 19.21 -47.62
C MET A 1 -1.13 17.82 -47.15
N LYS A 2 0.16 17.61 -46.89
CA LYS A 2 0.69 16.32 -46.36
C LYS A 2 1.40 16.46 -45.00
N ASN A 3 1.69 17.69 -44.56
CA ASN A 3 2.45 17.95 -43.33
C ASN A 3 1.57 18.26 -42.12
N VAL A 4 0.28 18.59 -42.33
CA VAL A 4 -0.68 18.82 -41.23
C VAL A 4 -1.14 17.50 -40.62
N PHE A 5 -1.24 16.44 -41.45
CA PHE A 5 -1.64 15.11 -40.98
C PHE A 5 -0.65 14.48 -40.00
N TYR A 6 0.65 14.81 -40.10
CA TYR A 6 1.68 14.27 -39.20
C TYR A 6 1.70 14.91 -37.81
N ILE A 7 1.26 16.17 -37.68
CA ILE A 7 1.25 16.87 -36.39
C ILE A 7 0.08 16.37 -35.52
N VAL A 8 -1.02 15.93 -36.12
CA VAL A 8 -2.19 15.39 -35.41
C VAL A 8 -1.93 13.97 -34.90
N THR A 9 -1.12 13.15 -35.59
CA THR A 9 -0.78 11.78 -35.15
C THR A 9 0.21 11.72 -33.98
N VAL A 10 0.96 12.80 -33.70
CA VAL A 10 1.96 12.84 -32.62
C VAL A 10 1.34 13.18 -31.25
N ILE A 11 0.10 13.66 -31.22
CA ILE A 11 -0.57 14.12 -29.98
C ILE A 11 -1.22 12.96 -29.18
N PHE A 12 -1.19 11.73 -29.69
CA PHE A 12 -1.87 10.59 -29.05
C PHE A 12 -1.03 9.75 -28.06
N LEU A 13 0.23 10.11 -27.76
CA LEU A 13 1.15 9.17 -27.10
C LEU A 13 1.88 9.62 -25.84
N THR A 14 1.50 10.71 -25.19
CA THR A 14 2.14 11.10 -23.93
C THR A 14 1.19 11.64 -22.87
N VAL A 15 0.06 10.95 -22.64
CA VAL A 15 -0.50 10.91 -21.27
C VAL A 15 0.35 9.91 -20.48
N ILE A 16 1.57 10.32 -20.13
CA ILE A 16 2.35 9.64 -19.10
C ILE A 16 1.52 9.80 -17.83
N GLY A 17 0.72 8.79 -17.52
CA GLY A 17 -0.06 8.76 -16.30
C GLY A 17 0.89 9.05 -15.16
N LEU A 18 0.73 10.21 -14.51
CA LEU A 18 1.48 10.56 -13.31
C LEU A 18 1.30 9.40 -12.34
N THR A 19 2.35 8.59 -12.20
CA THR A 19 2.35 7.45 -11.27
C THR A 19 2.52 8.03 -9.89
N VAL A 20 1.41 8.53 -9.34
CA VAL A 20 1.34 8.97 -7.97
C VAL A 20 1.69 7.77 -7.10
N ASN A 21 2.84 7.84 -6.44
CA ASN A 21 3.38 6.74 -5.67
C ASN A 21 2.64 6.67 -4.34
N ALA A 22 1.88 5.59 -4.13
CA ALA A 22 1.20 5.30 -2.87
C ALA A 22 2.15 5.51 -1.67
N LYS A 23 1.73 6.35 -0.72
CA LYS A 23 2.50 6.64 0.50
C LYS A 23 1.67 6.20 1.71
N PRO A 24 1.65 4.89 2.02
CA PRO A 24 0.93 4.39 3.18
C PRO A 24 1.49 5.01 4.46
N ARG A 25 0.61 5.56 5.29
CA ARG A 25 0.90 6.13 6.60
C ARG A 25 0.22 5.30 7.66
N CYS A 26 0.99 4.73 8.58
CA CYS A 26 0.39 4.02 9.70
C CYS A 26 -0.50 4.97 10.51
N GLN A 27 -1.70 4.50 10.82
CA GLN A 27 -2.70 5.20 11.61
C GLN A 27 -2.97 4.48 12.94
N GLY A 28 -2.83 3.15 12.98
CA GLY A 28 -3.03 2.39 14.20
C GLY A 28 -2.31 1.05 14.19
N PHE A 29 -1.99 0.57 15.38
CA PHE A 29 -1.37 -0.72 15.64
C PHE A 29 -2.00 -1.31 16.91
N ASN A 30 -2.29 -2.60 16.86
CA ASN A 30 -2.84 -3.36 17.97
C ASN A 30 -2.28 -4.80 17.94
N ASN A 31 -2.00 -5.38 19.10
CA ASN A 31 -1.64 -6.79 19.26
C ASN A 31 -2.43 -7.47 20.41
N TYR A 32 -3.71 -7.16 20.55
CA TYR A 32 -4.63 -7.84 21.46
C TYR A 32 -5.40 -8.95 20.74
N ASP A 33 -6.23 -9.72 21.46
CA ASP A 33 -7.14 -10.72 20.91
C ASP A 33 -6.47 -11.81 20.04
N ASN A 34 -5.24 -12.23 20.40
CA ASN A 34 -4.45 -13.21 19.66
C ASN A 34 -4.27 -12.89 18.16
N LYS A 35 -4.19 -11.60 17.82
CA LYS A 35 -3.90 -11.14 16.46
C LYS A 35 -3.13 -9.82 16.47
N VAL A 36 -2.47 -9.53 15.37
CA VAL A 36 -1.94 -8.18 15.10
C VAL A 36 -2.89 -7.50 14.14
N THR A 37 -3.30 -6.28 14.46
CA THR A 37 -4.08 -5.42 13.57
C THR A 37 -3.29 -4.14 13.30
N ILE A 38 -3.07 -3.83 12.03
CA ILE A 38 -2.41 -2.60 11.59
C ILE A 38 -3.36 -1.86 10.66
N VAL A 39 -3.59 -0.58 10.95
CA VAL A 39 -4.37 0.31 10.09
C VAL A 39 -3.43 1.32 9.47
N PHE A 40 -3.52 1.49 8.15
CA PHE A 40 -2.82 2.57 7.46
C PHE A 40 -3.75 3.33 6.52
N THR A 41 -3.38 4.58 6.23
CA THR A 41 -4.05 5.42 5.25
C THR A 41 -3.16 5.74 4.07
N ASP A 42 -3.78 5.91 2.92
CA ASP A 42 -3.14 6.46 1.73
C ASP A 42 -4.04 7.54 1.15
N ASN A 43 -3.55 8.77 1.21
CA ASN A 43 -4.27 9.96 0.75
C ASN A 43 -4.18 10.15 -0.78
N GLN A 44 -3.58 9.19 -1.49
CA GLN A 44 -3.44 9.20 -2.94
C GLN A 44 -4.18 8.03 -3.60
N ALA A 45 -5.23 7.55 -2.94
CA ALA A 45 -6.08 6.50 -3.48
C ALA A 45 -6.92 7.05 -4.64
N LYS A 46 -6.60 6.63 -5.87
CA LYS A 46 -7.48 6.83 -7.03
C LYS A 46 -8.70 5.90 -6.95
N ASP A 47 -9.53 5.89 -7.99
CA ASP A 47 -10.78 5.11 -8.05
C ASP A 47 -10.59 3.59 -7.83
N LYS A 48 -9.39 3.06 -8.13
CA LYS A 48 -9.02 1.66 -7.87
C LYS A 48 -7.87 1.60 -6.87
N TYR A 49 -8.11 0.90 -5.76
CA TYR A 49 -7.12 0.67 -4.71
C TYR A 49 -7.05 -0.82 -4.38
N THR A 50 -5.97 -1.48 -4.81
CA THR A 50 -5.73 -2.89 -4.49
C THR A 50 -4.50 -3.02 -3.59
N VAL A 51 -4.57 -3.96 -2.66
CA VAL A 51 -3.48 -4.31 -1.76
C VAL A 51 -3.24 -5.81 -1.86
N SER A 52 -1.99 -6.21 -2.10
CA SER A 52 -1.58 -7.61 -2.21
C SER A 52 -0.20 -7.85 -1.61
N ASP A 53 0.22 -9.12 -1.50
CA ASP A 53 1.54 -9.55 -1.01
C ASP A 53 1.91 -8.94 0.35
N VAL A 54 0.92 -8.82 1.24
CA VAL A 54 1.09 -8.16 2.54
C VAL A 54 1.86 -9.06 3.48
N LYS A 55 2.95 -8.53 4.04
CA LYS A 55 3.78 -9.19 5.03
C LYS A 55 4.18 -8.25 6.15
N LEU A 56 4.05 -8.74 7.39
CA LEU A 56 4.56 -8.11 8.59
C LEU A 56 5.97 -8.61 8.89
N ILE A 57 6.89 -7.68 9.08
CA ILE A 57 8.24 -7.90 9.58
C ILE A 57 8.27 -7.33 11.00
N PRO A 58 8.14 -8.17 12.05
CA PRO A 58 7.94 -7.67 13.40
C PRO A 58 9.20 -7.07 14.02
N SER A 59 10.39 -7.47 13.53
CA SER A 59 11.67 -6.86 13.89
C SER A 59 12.45 -6.48 12.66
N SER A 60 12.90 -5.24 12.54
CA SER A 60 13.65 -4.77 11.36
C SER A 60 14.97 -5.49 11.12
N TRP A 61 15.45 -6.23 12.12
CA TRP A 61 16.69 -7.02 12.08
C TRP A 61 16.43 -8.53 11.87
N SER A 62 15.16 -8.94 11.80
CA SER A 62 14.77 -10.33 11.62
C SER A 62 14.35 -10.59 10.18
N GLU A 63 14.67 -11.78 9.67
CA GLU A 63 14.16 -12.30 8.40
C GLU A 63 12.76 -12.92 8.54
N LYS A 64 12.17 -12.94 9.75
CA LYS A 64 10.83 -13.48 9.96
C LYS A 64 9.79 -12.57 9.30
N GLU A 65 9.02 -13.16 8.40
CA GLU A 65 7.89 -12.52 7.72
C GLU A 65 6.59 -13.26 8.04
N TYR A 66 5.54 -12.52 8.33
CA TYR A 66 4.22 -13.07 8.61
C TYR A 66 3.25 -12.58 7.55
N PRO A 67 2.66 -13.46 6.72
CA PRO A 67 1.65 -13.05 5.75
C PRO A 67 0.39 -12.56 6.47
N ALA A 68 -0.31 -11.61 5.86
CA ALA A 68 -1.61 -11.17 6.37
C ALA A 68 -2.64 -12.32 6.29
N THR A 69 -3.44 -12.47 7.33
CA THR A 69 -4.61 -13.36 7.34
C THR A 69 -5.81 -12.70 6.68
N SER A 70 -5.94 -11.38 6.79
CA SER A 70 -6.97 -10.61 6.08
C SER A 70 -6.48 -9.21 5.71
N VAL A 71 -7.10 -8.68 4.65
CA VAL A 71 -6.90 -7.31 4.16
C VAL A 71 -8.27 -6.72 3.87
N GLU A 72 -8.64 -5.67 4.59
CA GLU A 72 -9.88 -4.93 4.39
C GLU A 72 -9.56 -3.52 3.89
N ILE A 73 -10.25 -3.08 2.84
CA ILE A 73 -9.98 -1.80 2.18
C ILE A 73 -11.28 -1.00 2.15
N THR A 74 -11.21 0.24 2.63
CA THR A 74 -12.29 1.22 2.50
C THR A 74 -11.74 2.47 1.83
N VAL A 75 -12.33 2.88 0.70
CA VAL A 75 -11.96 4.11 0.01
C VAL A 75 -13.09 5.14 0.17
N LYS A 76 -12.76 6.32 0.70
CA LYS A 76 -13.70 7.44 0.84
C LYS A 76 -13.02 8.73 0.39
N LYS A 77 -13.64 9.45 -0.56
CA LYS A 77 -13.17 10.76 -1.05
C LYS A 77 -11.67 10.78 -1.42
N GLY A 78 -11.18 9.74 -2.10
CA GLY A 78 -9.78 9.64 -2.52
C GLY A 78 -8.77 9.25 -1.42
N VAL A 79 -9.26 8.90 -0.23
CA VAL A 79 -8.44 8.36 0.86
C VAL A 79 -8.78 6.88 1.04
N ALA A 80 -7.77 6.01 0.91
CA ALA A 80 -7.89 4.61 1.29
C ALA A 80 -7.53 4.46 2.77
N THR A 81 -8.36 3.75 3.51
CA THR A 81 -8.06 3.21 4.84
C THR A 81 -8.01 1.70 4.71
N VAL A 82 -6.90 1.11 5.15
CA VAL A 82 -6.67 -0.32 5.01
C VAL A 82 -6.40 -0.91 6.38
N THR A 83 -7.15 -1.97 6.71
CA THR A 83 -6.97 -2.75 7.93
C THR A 83 -6.32 -4.09 7.55
N LEU A 84 -5.14 -4.33 8.11
CA LEU A 84 -4.38 -5.55 7.93
C LEU A 84 -4.49 -6.38 9.21
N THR A 85 -4.78 -7.67 9.07
CA THR A 85 -4.75 -8.62 10.19
C THR A 85 -3.64 -9.64 9.96
N PHE A 86 -2.91 -9.97 11.00
CA PHE A 86 -1.87 -11.01 11.00
C PHE A 86 -2.07 -11.94 12.19
N PRO A 87 -1.43 -13.13 12.19
CA PRO A 87 -1.37 -13.98 13.38
C PRO A 87 -0.74 -13.23 14.57
N HIS A 88 -0.99 -13.71 15.78
CA HIS A 88 -0.35 -13.16 16.97
C HIS A 88 1.18 -13.23 16.87
N VAL A 89 1.85 -12.15 17.28
CA VAL A 89 3.31 -12.07 17.38
C VAL A 89 3.68 -11.50 18.75
N THR A 90 4.67 -12.09 19.41
CA THR A 90 5.02 -11.74 20.81
C THR A 90 6.15 -10.72 20.93
N GLN A 91 6.91 -10.48 19.87
CA GLN A 91 8.10 -9.61 19.90
C GLN A 91 8.07 -8.63 18.74
N PHE A 92 8.25 -7.34 19.05
CA PHE A 92 8.35 -6.27 18.06
C PHE A 92 9.58 -5.41 18.31
N SER A 93 10.27 -5.04 17.25
CA SER A 93 11.39 -4.09 17.30
C SER A 93 11.47 -3.32 16.00
N ASN A 94 10.98 -2.07 16.00
CA ASN A 94 10.81 -1.25 14.79
C ASN A 94 10.09 -2.03 13.66
N PRO A 95 8.87 -2.55 13.93
CA PRO A 95 8.12 -3.35 12.98
C PRO A 95 7.79 -2.62 11.69
N GLN A 96 7.74 -3.36 10.60
CA GLN A 96 7.53 -2.85 9.25
C GLN A 96 6.53 -3.73 8.51
N VAL A 97 5.77 -3.12 7.61
CA VAL A 97 4.92 -3.86 6.67
C VAL A 97 5.47 -3.66 5.27
N THR A 98 5.55 -4.76 4.52
CA THR A 98 5.75 -4.73 3.07
C THR A 98 4.49 -5.19 2.39
N LEU A 99 4.16 -4.58 1.26
CA LEU A 99 2.99 -4.92 0.46
C LEU A 99 3.16 -4.44 -0.98
N ARG A 100 2.20 -4.78 -1.84
CA ARG A 100 1.99 -4.12 -3.12
C ARG A 100 0.70 -3.31 -3.09
N ILE A 101 0.77 -2.04 -3.48
CA ILE A 101 -0.37 -1.16 -3.69
C ILE A 101 -0.50 -0.95 -5.19
N ASN A 102 -1.63 -1.33 -5.78
CA ASN A 102 -1.84 -1.24 -7.24
C ASN A 102 -0.70 -1.89 -8.04
N GLY A 103 -0.20 -3.04 -7.56
CA GLY A 103 0.91 -3.79 -8.17
C GLY A 103 2.32 -3.24 -7.86
N LYS A 104 2.45 -2.06 -7.25
CA LYS A 104 3.74 -1.46 -6.91
C LYS A 104 4.15 -1.80 -5.48
N LYS A 105 5.38 -2.31 -5.31
CA LYS A 105 5.94 -2.60 -3.99
C LYS A 105 6.03 -1.34 -3.15
N SER A 106 5.60 -1.44 -1.90
CA SER A 106 5.67 -0.40 -0.89
C SER A 106 6.05 -1.00 0.46
N LYS A 107 6.60 -0.14 1.31
CA LYS A 107 7.08 -0.50 2.64
C LYS A 107 6.88 0.68 3.58
N PHE A 108 6.37 0.43 4.77
CA PHE A 108 6.22 1.46 5.79
C PHE A 108 6.52 0.93 7.19
N LYS A 109 6.92 1.84 8.08
CA LYS A 109 7.11 1.53 9.51
C LYS A 109 5.75 1.53 10.20
N VAL A 110 5.53 0.55 11.05
CA VAL A 110 4.34 0.51 11.92
C VAL A 110 4.51 1.57 13.01
N CYS A 111 3.44 2.31 13.26
CA CYS A 111 3.29 3.27 14.33
C CYS A 111 3.03 2.48 15.61
N GLN A 112 3.93 2.58 16.59
CA GLN A 112 3.79 1.95 17.90
C GLN A 112 3.36 3.00 18.92
#